data_AF-A0A0A0DBT5-F1
#
_entry.id   AF-A0A0A0DBT5-F1
#
_cell.length_a   1.000
_cell.length_b   1.000
_cell.length_c   1.000
_cell.angle_alpha   90.00
_cell.angle_beta   90.00
_cell.angle_gamma   90.00
#
_symmetry.space_group_name_H-M   'P 1'
#
loop_
_entity.id
_entity.type
_entity.pdbx_description
1 polymer ?
#
loop_
_entity_poly.entity_id
_entity_poly.type
_entity_poly.pdbx_seq_one_letter_code
_entity_poly.pdbx_strand_id
1 'polypeptide(L)'
;MHDPKIGEIITNPDAKRDAIHFAVAPVTAAHHLRPGDRVQLRDDGTATNATDKVIGIVDPFLDENVKKGDRFFLFLMPNTITSLRHAWAHPAFPDEQLGEIAPQNPVKATESRQWIEEFASSMGYTYDEVMTAANDLADDEWDYTYDNSEKYKDRDWEEFWPHWEQVTGRTKPEHIYGGAPYSCAC
;
A
#
# COMPACT_ATOMS: atom_id res chain seq x y z
N MET A 1 -24.21 -5.37 10.36
CA MET A 1 -23.41 -5.82 11.52
C MET A 1 -22.51 -4.65 11.87
N HIS A 2 -22.45 -4.22 13.13
CA HIS A 2 -21.54 -3.12 13.49
C HIS A 2 -20.18 -3.71 13.82
N ASP A 3 -19.16 -3.35 13.06
CA ASP A 3 -17.80 -3.81 13.29
C ASP A 3 -17.29 -3.31 14.66
N PRO A 4 -16.54 -4.13 15.41
CA PRO A 4 -15.99 -3.73 16.69
C PRO A 4 -15.00 -2.56 16.54
N LYS A 5 -15.29 -1.44 17.20
CA LYS A 5 -14.41 -0.26 17.23
C LYS A 5 -13.43 -0.31 18.40
N ILE A 6 -12.24 -0.83 18.15
CA ILE A 6 -11.19 -0.96 19.17
C ILE A 6 -10.58 0.41 19.50
N GLY A 7 -10.42 0.69 20.80
CA GLY A 7 -9.91 1.98 21.30
C GLY A 7 -11.00 2.96 21.74
N GLU A 8 -12.28 2.59 21.60
CA GLU A 8 -13.42 3.39 22.04
C GLU A 8 -14.17 2.72 23.21
N ILE A 9 -14.82 3.54 24.05
CA ILE A 9 -15.75 3.04 25.08
C ILE A 9 -17.04 2.60 24.39
N ILE A 10 -17.45 1.35 24.60
CA ILE A 10 -18.68 0.81 24.03
C ILE A 10 -19.89 1.51 24.68
N THR A 11 -20.74 2.13 23.86
CA THR A 11 -21.99 2.77 24.28
C THR A 11 -23.25 2.05 23.77
N ASN A 12 -23.08 1.12 22.82
CA ASN A 12 -24.18 0.37 22.23
C ASN A 12 -24.58 -0.80 23.16
N PRO A 13 -25.81 -0.82 23.70
CA PRO A 13 -26.27 -1.90 24.58
C PRO A 13 -26.43 -3.25 23.86
N ASP A 14 -26.54 -3.26 22.52
CA ASP A 14 -26.72 -4.47 21.71
C ASP A 14 -25.40 -5.05 21.18
N ALA A 15 -24.25 -4.56 21.66
CA ALA A 15 -22.94 -5.07 21.26
C ALA A 15 -22.80 -6.58 21.59
N LYS A 16 -22.32 -7.36 20.61
CA LYS A 16 -22.13 -8.80 20.72
C LYS A 16 -20.65 -9.18 20.76
N ARG A 17 -20.38 -10.42 21.12
CA ARG A 17 -19.02 -10.99 21.07
C ARG A 17 -18.58 -11.12 19.62
N ASP A 18 -17.32 -10.79 19.36
CA ASP A 18 -16.69 -10.93 18.07
C ASP A 18 -15.21 -11.30 18.24
N ALA A 19 -14.62 -11.92 17.23
CA ALA A 19 -13.21 -12.26 17.17
C ALA A 19 -12.50 -11.35 16.15
N ILE A 20 -11.37 -10.79 16.55
CA ILE A 20 -10.59 -9.88 15.70
C ILE A 20 -9.16 -10.38 15.54
N HIS A 21 -8.56 -10.05 14.39
CA HIS A 21 -7.13 -10.23 14.16
C HIS A 21 -6.41 -8.90 14.38
N PHE A 22 -5.18 -8.98 14.89
CA PHE A 22 -4.34 -7.80 15.10
C PHE A 22 -3.10 -7.88 14.22
N ALA A 23 -2.75 -6.77 13.58
CA ALA A 23 -1.51 -6.67 12.84
C ALA A 23 -0.34 -6.47 13.82
N VAL A 24 0.68 -7.31 13.68
CA VAL A 24 1.87 -7.27 14.52
C VAL A 24 3.13 -7.21 13.65
N ALA A 25 4.17 -6.54 14.16
CA ALA A 25 5.47 -6.47 13.51
C ALA A 25 6.58 -6.79 14.53
N PRO A 26 7.60 -7.58 14.17
CA PRO A 26 8.71 -7.85 15.06
C PRO A 26 9.65 -6.64 15.10
N VAL A 27 9.91 -6.11 16.29
CA VAL A 27 10.80 -4.96 16.51
C VAL A 27 11.80 -5.25 17.63
N THR A 28 12.85 -4.43 17.74
CA THR A 28 13.89 -4.56 18.78
C THR A 28 13.79 -3.39 19.76
N ALA A 29 13.83 -3.64 21.06
CA ALA A 29 13.71 -2.60 22.08
C ALA A 29 15.00 -1.77 22.25
N ALA A 30 14.87 -0.44 22.26
CA ALA A 30 15.96 0.51 22.48
C ALA A 30 16.39 0.58 23.96
N HIS A 31 15.47 0.28 24.86
CA HIS A 31 15.65 0.27 26.31
C HIS A 31 14.58 -0.63 26.97
N HIS A 32 14.50 -0.62 28.29
CA HIS A 32 13.47 -1.36 29.02
C HIS A 32 12.06 -0.85 28.70
N LEU A 33 11.16 -1.72 28.22
CA LEU A 33 9.77 -1.42 27.90
C LEU A 33 8.83 -2.38 28.63
N ARG A 34 7.61 -1.92 28.96
CA ARG A 34 6.60 -2.75 29.64
C ARG A 34 5.52 -3.21 28.66
N PRO A 35 4.89 -4.37 28.89
CA PRO A 35 3.70 -4.79 28.16
C PRO A 35 2.65 -3.66 28.09
N GLY A 36 2.12 -3.39 26.90
CA GLY A 36 1.14 -2.33 26.66
C GLY A 36 1.68 -0.89 26.60
N ASP A 37 2.99 -0.66 26.82
CA ASP A 37 3.57 0.68 26.61
C ASP A 37 3.37 1.11 25.14
N ARG A 38 3.01 2.38 24.93
CA ARG A 38 2.95 2.99 23.59
C ARG A 38 4.35 3.19 23.03
N VAL A 39 4.52 2.85 21.76
CA VAL A 39 5.83 2.77 21.09
C VAL A 39 5.88 3.65 19.85
N GLN A 40 7.04 4.27 19.65
CA GLN A 40 7.50 4.83 18.37
C GLN A 40 8.82 4.19 17.96
N LEU A 41 9.20 4.32 16.68
CA LEU A 41 10.53 3.92 16.21
C LEU A 41 11.48 5.11 16.27
N ARG A 42 12.72 4.83 16.65
CA ARG A 42 13.86 5.73 16.51
C ARG A 42 14.41 5.65 15.08
N ASP A 43 15.31 6.57 14.74
CA ASP A 43 15.97 6.60 13.42
C ASP A 43 16.78 5.33 13.12
N ASP A 44 17.26 4.62 14.15
CA ASP A 44 17.96 3.34 14.03
C ASP A 44 17.02 2.13 13.89
N GLY A 45 15.71 2.36 13.83
CA GLY A 45 14.68 1.32 13.72
C GLY A 45 14.33 0.61 15.03
N THR A 46 14.93 0.99 16.16
CA THR A 46 14.59 0.40 17.46
C THR A 46 13.35 1.06 18.09
N ALA A 47 12.59 0.26 18.83
CA ALA A 47 11.37 0.66 19.52
C ALA A 47 11.67 1.36 20.85
N THR A 48 11.02 2.49 21.11
CA THR A 48 11.14 3.28 22.35
C THR A 48 9.76 3.75 22.80
N ASN A 49 9.60 4.20 24.05
CA ASN A 49 8.35 4.83 24.47
C ASN A 49 8.00 6.01 23.56
N ALA A 50 6.74 6.09 23.14
CA ALA A 50 6.27 7.16 22.27
C ALA A 50 6.14 8.49 23.02
N THR A 51 6.69 9.56 22.45
CA THR A 51 6.50 10.96 22.85
C THR A 51 5.59 11.72 21.91
N ASP A 52 5.57 11.37 20.62
CA ASP A 52 4.81 12.05 19.57
C ASP A 52 4.04 11.07 18.66
N LYS A 53 4.74 10.24 17.90
CA LYS A 53 4.16 9.36 16.87
C LYS A 53 3.99 7.94 17.38
N VAL A 54 2.85 7.67 18.00
CA VAL A 54 2.50 6.31 18.43
C VAL A 54 2.19 5.45 17.20
N ILE A 55 2.97 4.38 17.00
CA ILE A 55 2.73 3.42 15.91
C ILE A 55 2.10 2.12 16.40
N GLY A 56 2.18 1.85 17.71
CA GLY A 56 1.65 0.63 18.31
C GLY A 56 1.94 0.54 19.80
N ILE A 57 1.71 -0.64 20.36
CA ILE A 57 2.02 -0.98 21.76
C ILE A 57 2.89 -2.23 21.84
N VAL A 58 3.68 -2.32 22.91
CA VAL A 58 4.35 -3.57 23.28
C VAL A 58 3.30 -4.65 23.49
N ASP A 59 3.58 -5.87 23.01
CA ASP A 59 2.72 -7.06 23.21
C ASP A 59 2.14 -7.08 24.63
N PRO A 60 0.82 -6.87 24.77
CA PRO A 60 0.18 -6.74 26.08
C PRO A 60 0.05 -8.07 26.81
N PHE A 61 0.37 -9.20 26.17
CA PHE A 61 0.26 -10.54 26.73
C PHE A 61 1.58 -11.07 27.30
N LEU A 62 2.67 -10.28 27.24
CA LEU A 62 3.94 -10.64 27.87
C LEU A 62 3.81 -10.60 29.40
N ASP A 63 4.25 -11.66 30.07
CA ASP A 63 4.30 -11.75 31.54
C ASP A 63 5.45 -10.92 32.15
N GLU A 64 6.48 -10.63 31.35
CA GLU A 64 7.68 -9.90 31.76
C GLU A 64 7.94 -8.68 30.87
N ASN A 65 8.72 -7.75 31.41
CA ASN A 65 9.16 -6.57 30.68
C ASN A 65 10.21 -6.93 29.62
N VAL A 66 10.21 -6.18 28.52
CA VAL A 66 11.17 -6.29 27.42
C VAL A 66 12.44 -5.51 27.78
N LYS A 67 13.62 -6.14 27.68
CA LYS A 67 14.90 -5.47 27.96
C LYS A 67 15.49 -4.87 26.69
N LYS A 68 16.48 -4.00 26.85
CA LYS A 68 17.23 -3.43 25.72
C LYS A 68 17.81 -4.55 24.85
N GLY A 69 17.55 -4.49 23.55
CA GLY A 69 18.04 -5.45 22.56
C GLY A 69 17.15 -6.69 22.38
N ASP A 70 16.16 -6.89 23.24
CA ASP A 70 15.19 -7.97 23.06
C ASP A 70 14.28 -7.68 21.86
N ARG A 71 13.86 -8.75 21.19
CA ARG A 71 12.84 -8.68 20.14
C ARG A 71 11.47 -8.98 20.72
N PHE A 72 10.47 -8.22 20.31
CA PHE A 72 9.08 -8.42 20.70
C PHE A 72 8.13 -8.11 19.54
N PHE A 73 6.89 -8.59 19.64
CA PHE A 73 5.84 -8.21 18.71
C PHE A 73 5.26 -6.85 19.09
N LEU A 74 5.41 -5.87 18.21
CA LEU A 74 4.69 -4.61 18.27
C LEU A 74 3.27 -4.85 17.76
N PHE A 75 2.27 -4.61 18.59
CA PHE A 75 0.87 -4.56 18.18
C PHE A 75 0.61 -3.19 17.57
N LEU A 76 0.41 -3.14 16.25
CA LEU A 76 0.18 -1.87 15.55
C LEU A 76 -1.13 -1.24 16.01
N MET A 77 -1.22 0.09 16.00
CA MET A 77 -2.46 0.77 16.36
C MET A 77 -3.61 0.31 15.43
N PRO A 78 -4.82 0.11 15.96
CA PRO A 78 -5.98 -0.24 15.13
C PRO A 78 -6.18 0.73 13.97
N ASN A 79 -6.63 0.21 12.82
CA ASN A 79 -6.92 1.00 11.61
C ASN A 79 -5.73 1.78 11.02
N THR A 80 -4.49 1.40 11.33
CA THR A 80 -3.29 2.07 10.78
C THR A 80 -2.58 1.29 9.67
N ILE A 81 -2.88 0.00 9.48
CA ILE A 81 -2.37 -0.75 8.32
C ILE A 81 -3.06 -0.27 7.05
N THR A 82 -2.27 -0.01 5.99
CA THR A 82 -2.78 0.46 4.71
C THR A 82 -3.04 -0.67 3.71
N SER A 83 -2.37 -1.82 3.88
CA SER A 83 -2.61 -3.03 3.09
C SER A 83 -2.16 -4.29 3.83
N LEU A 84 -2.72 -5.44 3.45
CA LEU A 84 -2.31 -6.76 3.92
C LEU A 84 -2.42 -7.76 2.76
N ARG A 85 -1.38 -8.57 2.55
CA ARG A 85 -1.33 -9.61 1.52
C ARG A 85 -1.10 -10.97 2.15
N HIS A 86 -1.85 -11.97 1.71
CA HIS A 86 -1.62 -13.37 2.09
C HIS A 86 -0.69 -14.02 1.06
N ALA A 87 0.61 -14.08 1.36
CA ALA A 87 1.59 -14.77 0.53
C ALA A 87 1.75 -16.24 0.97
N TRP A 88 1.99 -17.13 0.02
CA TRP A 88 2.37 -18.53 0.25
C TRP A 88 3.73 -18.79 -0.38
N ALA A 89 4.50 -19.71 0.20
CA ALA A 89 5.83 -20.09 -0.25
C ALA A 89 5.89 -21.58 -0.62
N HIS A 90 6.74 -21.94 -1.58
CA HIS A 90 6.96 -23.34 -1.99
C HIS A 90 8.42 -23.54 -2.43
N PRO A 91 9.13 -24.59 -1.98
CA PRO A 91 10.58 -24.73 -2.17
C PRO A 91 11.10 -24.72 -3.62
N ALA A 92 10.27 -25.05 -4.60
CA ALA A 92 10.63 -24.97 -6.02
C ALA A 92 10.54 -23.55 -6.61
N PHE A 93 9.93 -22.61 -5.88
CA PHE A 93 9.83 -21.20 -6.23
C PHE A 93 10.62 -20.44 -5.15
N PRO A 94 11.84 -19.97 -5.43
CA PRO A 94 12.61 -19.22 -4.44
C PRO A 94 11.77 -18.05 -3.93
N ASP A 95 11.73 -17.86 -2.60
CA ASP A 95 10.92 -16.82 -1.95
C ASP A 95 11.08 -15.48 -2.68
N GLU A 96 9.99 -14.99 -3.28
CA GLU A 96 9.93 -13.62 -3.75
C GLU A 96 10.09 -12.73 -2.52
N GLN A 97 11.25 -12.08 -2.41
CA GLN A 97 11.44 -10.99 -1.48
C GLN A 97 10.35 -9.95 -1.75
N LEU A 98 9.38 -9.94 -0.85
CA LEU A 98 8.24 -9.06 -0.80
C LEU A 98 8.65 -7.60 -0.95
N GLY A 99 8.58 -7.07 -2.18
CA GLY A 99 8.93 -5.68 -2.44
C GLY A 99 8.60 -5.11 -3.82
N GLU A 100 8.41 -5.90 -4.88
CA GLU A 100 8.07 -5.36 -6.21
C GLU A 100 7.13 -6.35 -6.91
N ILE A 101 6.03 -5.88 -7.50
CA ILE A 101 5.17 -6.72 -8.33
C ILE A 101 5.99 -7.06 -9.58
N ALA A 102 6.63 -8.24 -9.58
CA ALA A 102 7.23 -8.76 -10.78
C ALA A 102 6.09 -9.09 -11.76
N PRO A 103 6.12 -8.55 -12.99
CA PRO A 103 5.05 -8.76 -13.94
C PRO A 103 4.88 -10.25 -14.29
N GLN A 104 3.63 -10.67 -14.50
CA GLN A 104 3.22 -12.08 -14.72
C GLN A 104 3.92 -12.76 -15.91
N ASN A 105 4.58 -11.96 -16.75
CA ASN A 105 5.55 -12.45 -17.71
C ASN A 105 6.62 -11.36 -17.90
N PRO A 106 7.84 -11.52 -17.35
CA PRO A 106 8.83 -10.44 -17.28
C PRO A 106 9.24 -9.93 -18.67
N VAL A 107 9.18 -10.79 -19.69
CA VAL A 107 9.42 -10.41 -21.09
C VAL A 107 8.30 -9.51 -21.62
N LYS A 108 7.03 -9.86 -21.41
CA LYS A 108 5.90 -9.07 -21.91
C LYS A 108 5.76 -7.73 -21.21
N ALA A 109 6.08 -7.65 -19.92
CA ALA A 109 6.07 -6.36 -19.24
C ALA A 109 7.26 -5.48 -19.60
N THR A 110 8.39 -6.06 -20.01
CA THR A 110 9.48 -5.30 -20.61
C THR A 110 9.03 -4.71 -21.96
N GLU A 111 8.37 -5.52 -22.80
CA GLU A 111 7.77 -5.05 -24.06
C GLU A 111 6.69 -3.98 -23.84
N SER A 112 5.77 -4.19 -22.90
CA SER A 112 4.74 -3.21 -22.54
C SER A 112 5.30 -1.93 -21.95
N ARG A 113 6.36 -2.03 -21.13
CA ARG A 113 7.05 -0.85 -20.60
C ARG A 113 7.67 -0.03 -21.73
N GLN A 114 8.38 -0.69 -22.64
CA GLN A 114 8.98 -0.02 -23.78
C GLN A 114 7.90 0.65 -24.66
N TRP A 115 6.78 -0.03 -24.90
CA TRP A 115 5.65 0.54 -25.63
C TRP A 115 5.11 1.81 -24.94
N ILE A 116 4.93 1.80 -23.62
CA ILE A 116 4.45 2.98 -22.87
C ILE A 116 5.48 4.11 -22.92
N GLU A 117 6.78 3.80 -22.85
CA GLU A 117 7.87 4.79 -23.01
C GLU A 117 7.81 5.48 -24.37
N GLU A 118 7.60 4.72 -25.45
CA GLU A 118 7.45 5.25 -26.81
C GLU A 118 6.15 6.04 -26.99
N PHE A 119 5.04 5.54 -26.44
CA PHE A 119 3.73 6.18 -26.45
C PHE A 119 3.77 7.54 -25.74
N ALA A 120 4.35 7.59 -24.53
CA ALA A 120 4.56 8.82 -23.77
C ALA A 120 5.44 9.81 -24.55
N SER A 121 6.57 9.34 -25.07
CA SER A 121 7.50 10.16 -25.85
C SER A 121 6.85 10.76 -27.10
N SER A 122 5.93 10.03 -27.75
CA SER A 122 5.20 10.52 -28.93
C SER A 122 4.28 11.72 -28.65
N MET A 123 3.90 11.92 -27.38
CA MET A 123 3.14 13.07 -26.89
C MET A 123 4.03 14.13 -26.23
N GLY A 124 5.32 13.83 -26.04
CA GLY A 124 6.24 14.68 -25.30
C GLY A 124 6.10 14.56 -23.77
N TYR A 125 5.56 13.45 -23.27
CA TYR A 125 5.59 13.08 -21.86
C TYR A 125 6.69 12.06 -21.59
N THR A 126 7.08 11.96 -20.33
CA THR A 126 7.87 10.85 -19.81
C THR A 126 6.97 9.67 -19.43
N TYR A 127 7.56 8.49 -19.36
CA TYR A 127 6.87 7.29 -18.87
C TYR A 127 6.26 7.51 -17.48
N ASP A 128 7.01 8.11 -16.55
CA ASP A 128 6.56 8.32 -15.18
C ASP A 128 5.37 9.30 -15.12
N GLU A 129 5.34 10.35 -15.93
CA GLU A 129 4.21 11.30 -15.99
C GLU A 129 2.92 10.63 -16.48
N VAL A 130 3.01 9.76 -17.48
CA VAL A 130 1.83 9.03 -18.00
C VAL A 130 1.37 7.95 -17.02
N MET A 131 2.31 7.23 -16.40
CA MET A 131 1.98 6.19 -15.41
C MET A 131 1.41 6.77 -14.13
N THR A 132 1.89 7.93 -13.69
CA THR A 132 1.33 8.64 -12.51
C THR A 132 -0.11 9.04 -12.77
N ALA A 133 -0.37 9.76 -13.88
CA ALA A 133 -1.72 10.16 -14.26
C ALA A 133 -2.68 8.96 -14.40
N ALA A 134 -2.20 7.85 -15.00
CA ALA A 134 -2.97 6.63 -15.15
C ALA A 134 -3.27 5.94 -13.80
N ASN A 135 -2.33 5.97 -12.86
CA ASN A 135 -2.54 5.41 -11.52
C ASN A 135 -3.52 6.24 -10.71
N ASP A 136 -3.44 7.57 -10.79
CA ASP A 136 -4.35 8.48 -10.07
C ASP A 136 -5.80 8.25 -10.53
N LEU A 137 -6.04 8.22 -11.85
CA LEU A 137 -7.37 7.89 -12.40
C LEU A 137 -7.82 6.45 -12.05
N ALA A 138 -6.88 5.51 -11.93
CA ALA A 138 -7.20 4.14 -11.53
C ALA A 138 -7.51 3.99 -10.04
N ASP A 139 -7.01 4.89 -9.20
CA ASP A 139 -7.24 4.92 -7.76
C ASP A 139 -8.51 5.71 -7.41
N ASP A 140 -8.83 6.77 -8.17
CA ASP A 140 -10.04 7.58 -8.03
C ASP A 140 -10.61 7.97 -9.41
N GLU A 141 -11.87 7.61 -9.66
CA GLU A 141 -12.60 7.86 -10.92
C GLU A 141 -12.63 9.34 -11.35
N TRP A 142 -12.42 10.27 -10.42
CA TRP A 142 -12.45 11.71 -10.69
C TRP A 142 -11.07 12.37 -10.75
N ASP A 143 -9.98 11.64 -10.51
CA ASP A 143 -8.63 12.21 -10.41
C ASP A 143 -7.93 12.26 -11.78
N TYR A 144 -8.45 13.11 -12.65
CA TYR A 144 -7.83 13.40 -13.94
C TYR A 144 -6.67 14.39 -13.78
N THR A 145 -5.54 14.08 -14.41
CA THR A 145 -4.43 15.04 -14.48
C THR A 145 -4.79 16.20 -15.42
N TYR A 146 -4.74 17.42 -14.92
CA TYR A 146 -4.99 18.59 -15.75
C TYR A 146 -3.86 18.82 -16.76
N ASP A 147 -4.20 18.76 -18.04
CA ASP A 147 -3.31 19.07 -19.15
C ASP A 147 -4.04 19.84 -20.25
N ASN A 148 -3.59 21.06 -20.50
CA ASN A 148 -4.19 21.96 -21.49
C ASN A 148 -3.49 21.90 -22.86
N SER A 149 -2.61 20.92 -23.07
CA SER A 149 -1.85 20.78 -24.32
C SER A 149 -2.64 20.15 -25.46
N GLU A 150 -3.76 19.47 -25.14
CA GLU A 150 -4.58 18.66 -26.04
C GLU A 150 -3.86 17.48 -26.72
N LYS A 151 -2.57 17.27 -26.46
CA LYS A 151 -1.73 16.27 -27.17
C LYS A 151 -2.15 14.82 -26.95
N TYR A 152 -2.95 14.58 -25.91
CA TYR A 152 -3.45 13.28 -25.50
C TYR A 152 -4.82 12.94 -26.11
N LYS A 153 -5.55 13.89 -26.71
CA LYS A 153 -6.95 13.71 -27.12
C LYS A 153 -7.14 12.69 -28.26
N ASP A 154 -6.20 12.66 -29.20
CA ASP A 154 -6.28 11.80 -30.40
C ASP A 154 -5.40 10.55 -30.28
N ARG A 155 -5.30 9.98 -29.08
CA ARG A 155 -4.41 8.85 -28.79
C ARG A 155 -5.19 7.60 -28.43
N ASP A 156 -4.59 6.45 -28.76
CA ASP A 156 -5.17 5.14 -28.51
C ASP A 156 -4.97 4.74 -27.03
N TRP A 157 -5.79 5.33 -26.17
CA TRP A 157 -5.82 5.00 -24.75
C TRP A 157 -6.42 3.61 -24.50
N GLU A 158 -7.22 3.08 -25.42
CA GLU A 158 -7.72 1.71 -25.34
C GLU A 158 -6.59 0.69 -25.46
N GLU A 159 -5.57 0.94 -26.30
CA GLU A 159 -4.36 0.12 -26.39
C GLU A 159 -3.40 0.34 -25.19
N PHE A 160 -3.37 1.56 -24.63
CA PHE A 160 -2.53 1.88 -23.47
C PHE A 160 -2.87 1.02 -22.24
N TRP A 161 -4.16 0.86 -21.92
CA TRP A 161 -4.55 0.24 -20.65
C TRP A 161 -4.15 -1.24 -20.52
N PRO A 162 -4.26 -2.10 -21.55
CA PRO A 162 -3.67 -3.42 -21.52
C PRO A 162 -2.17 -3.42 -21.19
N HIS A 163 -1.39 -2.47 -21.71
CA HIS A 163 0.03 -2.35 -21.37
C HIS A 163 0.23 -1.89 -19.91
N TRP A 164 -0.60 -0.96 -19.42
CA TRP A 164 -0.61 -0.55 -18.01
C TRP A 164 -0.92 -1.71 -17.07
N GLU A 165 -1.90 -2.57 -17.41
CA GLU A 165 -2.23 -3.77 -16.63
C GLU A 165 -1.05 -4.75 -16.57
N GLN A 166 -0.34 -4.96 -17.70
CA GLN A 166 0.82 -5.84 -17.74
C GLN A 166 1.99 -5.32 -16.90
N VAL A 167 2.20 -4.00 -16.85
CA VAL A 167 3.34 -3.40 -16.14
C VAL A 167 3.05 -3.24 -14.65
N THR A 168 1.83 -2.88 -14.27
CA THR A 168 1.44 -2.69 -12.86
C THR A 168 1.00 -3.99 -12.19
N GLY A 169 0.63 -5.00 -12.96
CA GLY A 169 -0.05 -6.19 -12.47
C GLY A 169 -1.45 -5.93 -11.93
N ARG A 170 -1.99 -4.72 -12.11
CA ARG A 170 -3.35 -4.32 -11.73
C ARG A 170 -4.31 -4.56 -12.90
N THR A 171 -5.60 -4.69 -12.60
CA THR A 171 -6.65 -4.69 -13.63
C THR A 171 -7.19 -3.27 -13.78
N LYS A 172 -7.38 -2.82 -15.02
CA LYS A 172 -7.99 -1.53 -15.32
C LYS A 172 -9.40 -1.52 -14.69
N PRO A 173 -9.72 -0.53 -13.85
CA PRO A 173 -11.05 -0.39 -13.30
C PRO A 173 -12.14 -0.22 -14.38
N GLU A 174 -13.34 -0.75 -14.13
CA GLU A 174 -14.47 -0.68 -15.08
C GLU A 174 -14.93 0.75 -15.38
N HIS A 175 -14.71 1.70 -14.46
CA HIS A 175 -15.03 3.12 -14.66
C HIS A 175 -14.16 3.79 -15.72
N ILE A 176 -13.01 3.19 -16.04
CA ILE A 176 -12.15 3.68 -17.11
C ILE A 176 -12.63 3.10 -18.44
N TYR A 177 -13.47 3.85 -19.13
CA TYR A 177 -14.01 3.51 -20.47
C TYR A 177 -12.97 3.63 -21.61
N GLY A 178 -11.69 3.38 -21.33
CA GLY A 178 -10.61 3.53 -22.30
C GLY A 178 -10.19 4.97 -22.56
N GLY A 179 -10.64 5.91 -21.74
CA GLY A 179 -10.30 7.33 -21.86
C GLY A 179 -8.88 7.66 -21.38
N ALA A 180 -8.43 8.85 -21.77
CA ALA A 180 -7.16 9.42 -21.30
C ALA A 180 -7.21 9.74 -19.81
N PRO A 181 -6.10 9.60 -19.07
CA PRO A 181 -5.98 10.07 -17.69
C PRO A 181 -5.82 11.60 -17.58
N TYR A 182 -6.11 12.33 -18.66
CA TYR A 182 -5.92 13.78 -18.74
C TYR A 182 -7.22 14.52 -19.08
N SER A 183 -7.39 15.70 -18.49
CA SER A 183 -8.51 16.60 -18.78
C SER A 183 -8.02 18.03 -19.12
N CYS A 184 -8.75 18.71 -20.01
CA CYS A 184 -8.49 20.12 -20.37
C CYS A 184 -9.37 21.10 -19.57
N ALA A 185 -10.15 20.62 -18.61
CA ALA A 185 -11.09 21.44 -17.84
C ALA A 185 -11.11 20.98 -16.38
N CYS A 186 -11.03 21.93 -15.47
CA CYS A 186 -11.31 21.73 -14.04
C CYS A 186 -12.79 21.43 -13.80
#